data_AF-A0A3N0ADM6-F1
#
_entry.id   AF-A0A3N0ADM6-F1
#
_cell.length_a   1.000
_cell.length_b   1.000
_cell.length_c   1.000
_cell.angle_alpha   90.00
_cell.angle_beta   90.00
_cell.angle_gamma   90.00
#
_symmetry.space_group_name_H-M   'P 1'
#
loop_
_entity.id
_entity.type
_entity.pdbx_description
1 polymer ?
#
loop_
_entity_poly.entity_id
_entity_poly.type
_entity_poly.pdbx_seq_one_letter_code
_entity_poly.pdbx_strand_id
1 'polypeptide(L)'
;MKAVARTLGVLALIAVIGAAGLVFFASQTGNTASSLKSNALNAVVDASGIKSTVQNELDAHLDEIASAAGITHAQAREAVDALDVNSWSVADLPSEAAAAATYSAAAAGVDAEITLYDDPGYVTVEAYGQTLTFAVPESAQDYASLLAALS
;
A
#
# COMPACT_ATOMS: atom_id res chain seq x y z
N MET A 1 -10.49 23.95 -0.09
CA MET A 1 -9.05 23.74 0.19
C MET A 1 -8.78 22.54 1.09
N LYS A 2 -9.58 22.26 2.14
CA LYS A 2 -9.41 21.07 2.99
C LYS A 2 -9.57 19.73 2.22
N ALA A 3 -10.56 19.59 1.33
CA ALA A 3 -10.79 18.36 0.57
C ALA A 3 -9.66 17.97 -0.41
N VAL A 4 -8.99 18.95 -1.02
CA VAL A 4 -7.94 18.69 -2.03
C VAL A 4 -6.62 18.27 -1.40
N ALA A 5 -6.29 18.79 -0.22
CA ALA A 5 -5.12 18.35 0.53
C ALA A 5 -5.31 16.89 0.99
N ARG A 6 -6.48 16.59 1.57
CA ARG A 6 -6.85 15.28 2.13
C ARG A 6 -6.70 14.10 1.16
N THR A 7 -7.03 14.30 -0.11
CA THR A 7 -6.84 13.28 -1.15
C THR A 7 -5.36 13.06 -1.47
N LEU A 8 -4.55 14.11 -1.46
CA LEU A 8 -3.12 14.04 -1.84
C LEU A 8 -2.25 13.29 -0.83
N GLY A 9 -2.58 13.28 0.46
CA GLY A 9 -1.69 12.69 1.49
C GLY A 9 -1.80 11.18 1.59
N VAL A 10 -3.01 10.67 1.47
CA VAL A 10 -3.26 9.24 1.29
C VAL A 10 -2.78 8.77 -0.07
N LEU A 11 -2.96 9.59 -1.11
CA LEU A 11 -2.37 9.31 -2.43
C LEU A 11 -0.84 9.18 -2.35
N ALA A 12 -0.15 10.00 -1.55
CA ALA A 12 1.29 9.91 -1.36
C ALA A 12 1.69 8.61 -0.63
N LEU A 13 0.98 8.24 0.43
CA LEU A 13 1.15 6.96 1.14
C LEU A 13 0.97 5.77 0.19
N ILE A 14 -0.11 5.78 -0.58
CA ILE A 14 -0.45 4.75 -1.56
C ILE A 14 0.59 4.73 -2.68
N ALA A 15 1.04 5.88 -3.16
CA ALA A 15 2.06 5.97 -4.20
C ALA A 15 3.40 5.38 -3.76
N VAL A 16 3.77 5.55 -2.49
CA VAL A 16 4.94 4.93 -1.87
C VAL A 16 4.79 3.41 -1.76
N ILE A 17 3.63 2.91 -1.30
CA ILE A 17 3.36 1.47 -1.23
C ILE A 17 3.39 0.85 -2.64
N GLY A 18 2.80 1.54 -3.63
CA GLY A 18 2.88 1.19 -5.04
C GLY A 18 4.31 1.15 -5.57
N ALA A 19 5.12 2.16 -5.23
CA ALA A 19 6.53 2.27 -5.59
C ALA A 19 7.35 1.07 -5.11
N ALA A 20 7.19 0.71 -3.84
CA ALA A 20 7.87 -0.45 -3.30
C ALA A 20 7.32 -1.75 -3.90
N GLY A 21 6.00 -1.88 -4.09
CA GLY A 21 5.40 -2.97 -4.86
C GLY A 21 6.04 -3.15 -6.24
N LEU A 22 6.27 -2.05 -6.98
CA LEU A 22 6.95 -2.06 -8.28
C LEU A 22 8.37 -2.61 -8.20
N VAL A 23 9.16 -2.23 -7.19
CA VAL A 23 10.52 -2.75 -6.99
C VAL A 23 10.50 -4.28 -6.79
N PHE A 24 9.54 -4.80 -6.04
CA PHE A 24 9.36 -6.24 -5.87
C PHE A 24 9.07 -6.93 -7.20
N PHE A 25 8.09 -6.46 -7.96
CA PHE A 25 7.73 -7.08 -9.24
C PHE A 25 8.82 -6.95 -10.30
N ALA A 26 9.54 -5.81 -10.34
CA ALA A 26 10.71 -5.64 -11.19
C ALA A 26 11.79 -6.67 -10.87
N SER A 27 12.02 -6.96 -9.59
CA SER A 27 13.01 -7.94 -9.13
C SER A 27 12.62 -9.39 -9.41
N GLN A 28 11.33 -9.67 -9.64
CA GLN A 28 10.75 -11.00 -9.85
C GLN A 28 10.53 -11.36 -11.32
N THR A 29 11.24 -10.72 -12.26
CA THR A 29 11.07 -10.81 -13.73
C THR A 29 11.21 -12.23 -14.35
N GLY A 30 11.35 -13.29 -13.55
CA GLY A 30 11.34 -14.70 -13.97
C GLY A 30 10.09 -15.52 -13.56
N ASN A 31 9.33 -15.12 -12.53
CA ASN A 31 8.16 -15.86 -12.03
C ASN A 31 6.95 -14.91 -11.88
N THR A 32 5.83 -15.23 -12.50
CA THR A 32 4.58 -14.49 -12.29
C THR A 32 4.07 -14.74 -10.87
N ALA A 33 3.85 -13.67 -10.10
CA ALA A 33 3.32 -13.77 -8.73
C ALA A 33 2.05 -14.64 -8.67
N SER A 34 1.18 -14.55 -9.67
CA SER A 34 -0.08 -15.33 -9.78
C SER A 34 0.11 -16.85 -9.91
N SER A 35 1.32 -17.34 -10.21
CA SER A 35 1.61 -18.78 -10.33
C SER A 35 2.05 -19.43 -9.00
N LEU A 36 2.36 -18.62 -7.98
CA LEU A 36 2.86 -19.07 -6.70
C LEU A 36 1.71 -19.11 -5.67
N LYS A 37 1.66 -20.16 -4.84
CA LYS A 37 0.74 -20.18 -3.69
C LYS A 37 1.09 -19.07 -2.71
N SER A 38 0.09 -18.53 -2.01
CA SER A 38 0.23 -17.42 -1.05
C SER A 38 1.33 -17.66 0.00
N ASN A 39 1.55 -18.90 0.46
CA ASN A 39 2.65 -19.22 1.39
C ASN A 39 4.05 -19.01 0.76
N ALA A 40 4.22 -19.35 -0.52
CA ALA A 40 5.48 -19.14 -1.22
C ALA A 40 5.70 -17.65 -1.53
N LEU A 41 4.63 -16.92 -1.88
CA LEU A 41 4.70 -15.47 -2.08
C LEU A 41 5.05 -14.73 -0.81
N ASN A 42 4.43 -15.08 0.32
CA ASN A 42 4.78 -14.50 1.62
C ASN A 42 6.27 -14.70 1.95
N ALA A 43 6.80 -15.91 1.80
CA ALA A 43 8.22 -16.17 2.05
C ALA A 43 9.13 -15.33 1.13
N VAL A 44 8.73 -15.11 -0.13
CA VAL A 44 9.49 -14.28 -1.07
C VAL A 44 9.38 -12.80 -0.73
N VAL A 45 8.20 -12.30 -0.37
CA VAL A 45 7.98 -10.93 0.10
C VAL A 45 8.80 -10.65 1.36
N ASP A 46 8.76 -11.56 2.34
CA ASP A 46 9.51 -11.46 3.59
C ASP A 46 11.02 -11.47 3.34
N ALA A 47 11.51 -12.32 2.44
CA ALA A 47 12.93 -12.38 2.08
C ALA A 47 13.41 -11.22 1.19
N SER A 48 12.51 -10.59 0.44
CA SER A 48 12.84 -9.51 -0.50
C SER A 48 13.21 -8.20 0.20
N GLY A 49 12.84 -8.05 1.48
CA GLY A 49 12.99 -6.80 2.22
C GLY A 49 12.00 -5.71 1.78
N ILE A 50 11.03 -6.03 0.92
CA ILE A 50 10.14 -5.01 0.37
C ILE A 50 9.26 -4.35 1.43
N LYS A 51 8.82 -5.08 2.46
CA LYS A 51 8.07 -4.51 3.59
C LYS A 51 8.88 -3.43 4.30
N SER A 52 10.18 -3.66 4.49
CA SER A 52 11.10 -2.65 5.03
C SER A 52 11.31 -1.49 4.07
N THR A 53 11.38 -1.74 2.76
CA THR A 53 11.45 -0.67 1.75
C THR A 53 10.20 0.20 1.76
N VAL A 54 9.00 -0.39 1.79
CA VAL A 54 7.73 0.33 1.93
C VAL A 54 7.79 1.21 3.18
N GLN A 55 8.12 0.62 4.34
CA GLN A 55 8.19 1.34 5.60
C GLN A 55 9.17 2.53 5.53
N ASN A 56 10.39 2.30 5.02
CA ASN A 56 11.41 3.34 4.89
C ASN A 56 10.96 4.47 3.97
N GLU A 57 10.29 4.15 2.87
CA GLU A 57 9.76 5.16 1.95
C GLU A 57 8.60 5.93 2.59
N LEU A 58 7.73 5.27 3.38
CA LEU A 58 6.67 5.95 4.13
C LEU A 58 7.27 6.92 5.16
N ASP A 59 8.31 6.48 5.86
CA ASP A 59 9.06 7.29 6.82
C ASP A 59 9.79 8.47 6.17
N ALA A 60 10.33 8.28 4.96
CA ALA A 60 11.00 9.34 4.21
C ALA A 60 10.03 10.43 3.73
N HIS A 61 8.77 10.10 3.51
CA HIS A 61 7.75 11.02 2.98
C HIS A 61 6.76 11.52 4.04
N LEU A 62 7.07 11.37 5.33
CA LEU A 62 6.18 11.82 6.43
C LEU A 62 5.79 13.29 6.35
N ASP A 63 6.69 14.17 5.92
CA ASP A 63 6.39 15.59 5.73
C ASP A 63 5.39 15.83 4.59
N GLU A 64 5.50 15.07 3.51
CA GLU A 64 4.59 15.15 2.36
C GLU A 64 3.22 14.58 2.74
N ILE A 65 3.20 13.43 3.42
CA ILE A 65 1.98 12.82 3.98
C ILE A 65 1.32 13.79 4.94
N ALA A 66 2.06 14.40 5.88
CA ALA A 66 1.54 15.35 6.85
C ALA A 66 0.97 16.61 6.19
N SER A 67 1.74 17.22 5.28
CA SER A 67 1.36 18.43 4.55
C SER A 67 0.10 18.20 3.73
N ALA A 68 0.03 17.07 3.04
CA ALA A 68 -1.10 16.74 2.21
C ALA A 68 -2.31 16.32 3.07
N ALA A 69 -2.19 15.44 4.05
CA ALA A 69 -3.31 15.11 4.95
C ALA A 69 -3.76 16.29 5.84
N GLY A 70 -2.98 17.37 5.91
CA GLY A 70 -3.26 18.53 6.76
C GLY A 70 -3.13 18.21 8.25
N ILE A 71 -2.28 17.24 8.57
CA ILE A 71 -1.97 16.76 9.92
C ILE A 71 -0.54 17.14 10.28
N THR A 72 -0.17 16.96 11.54
CA THR A 72 1.22 17.16 11.96
C THR A 72 2.09 15.99 11.50
N HIS A 73 3.39 16.23 11.33
CA HIS A 73 4.37 15.16 11.08
C HIS A 73 4.26 14.03 12.12
N ALA A 74 4.03 14.37 13.39
CA ALA A 74 3.86 13.37 14.45
C ALA A 74 2.65 12.47 14.22
N GLN A 75 1.52 13.03 13.80
CA GLN A 75 0.31 12.26 13.44
C GLN A 75 0.51 11.43 12.16
N ALA A 76 1.26 11.96 11.18
CA ALA A 76 1.62 11.19 9.99
C ALA A 76 2.50 9.99 10.35
N ARG A 77 3.47 10.17 11.27
CA ARG A 77 4.30 9.08 11.77
C ARG A 77 3.46 8.03 12.50
N GLU A 78 2.58 8.46 13.41
CA GLU A 78 1.69 7.55 14.12
C GLU A 78 0.79 6.76 13.17
N ALA A 79 0.26 7.42 12.12
CA ALA A 79 -0.54 6.75 11.10
C ALA A 79 0.29 5.75 10.27
N VAL A 80 1.52 6.11 9.89
CA VAL A 80 2.44 5.22 9.16
C VAL A 80 2.85 4.02 10.03
N ASP A 81 3.18 4.23 11.30
CA ASP A 81 3.51 3.16 12.25
C ASP A 81 2.31 2.23 12.46
N ALA A 82 1.09 2.78 12.54
CA ALA A 82 -0.14 2.02 12.70
C ALA A 82 -0.45 1.11 11.51
N LEU A 83 0.03 1.43 10.30
CA LEU A 83 -0.13 0.54 9.15
C LEU A 83 0.54 -0.80 9.36
N ASP A 84 1.59 -0.88 10.18
CA ASP A 84 2.31 -2.12 10.50
C ASP A 84 2.56 -2.99 9.26
N VAL A 85 3.16 -2.40 8.22
CA VAL A 85 3.39 -3.04 6.91
C VAL A 85 4.13 -4.37 7.02
N ASN A 86 4.96 -4.53 8.06
CA ASN A 86 5.68 -5.77 8.31
C ASN A 86 4.75 -6.95 8.61
N SER A 87 3.60 -6.69 9.22
CA SER A 87 2.56 -7.68 9.54
C SER A 87 1.63 -8.00 8.38
N TRP A 88 1.74 -7.31 7.24
CA TRP A 88 0.91 -7.60 6.07
C TRP A 88 1.33 -8.91 5.44
N SER A 89 0.38 -9.61 4.81
CA SER A 89 0.67 -10.88 4.17
C SER A 89 0.00 -10.98 2.82
N VAL A 90 0.62 -11.66 1.87
CA VAL A 90 -0.02 -11.95 0.58
C VAL A 90 -1.19 -12.91 0.83
N ALA A 91 -2.34 -12.54 0.29
CA ALA A 91 -3.57 -13.32 0.39
C ALA A 91 -4.31 -13.33 -0.94
N ASP A 92 -5.19 -14.30 -1.12
CA ASP A 92 -6.14 -14.27 -2.22
C ASP A 92 -7.25 -13.26 -1.90
N LEU A 93 -7.60 -12.44 -2.89
CA LEU A 93 -8.72 -11.53 -2.76
C LEU A 93 -10.04 -12.33 -2.68
N PRO A 94 -10.91 -12.08 -1.69
CA PRO A 94 -12.23 -12.69 -1.62
C PRO A 94 -13.08 -12.32 -2.84
N SER A 95 -13.92 -13.25 -3.31
CA SER A 95 -14.81 -13.02 -4.46
C SER A 95 -15.81 -11.88 -4.26
N GLU A 96 -16.17 -11.61 -3.00
CA GLU A 96 -17.10 -10.55 -2.59
C GLU A 96 -16.42 -9.20 -2.34
N ALA A 97 -15.09 -9.10 -2.46
CA ALA A 97 -14.39 -7.85 -2.23
C ALA A 97 -14.79 -6.79 -3.27
N ALA A 98 -15.41 -5.71 -2.80
CA ALA A 98 -15.83 -4.59 -3.63
C ALA A 98 -14.77 -3.49 -3.60
N ALA A 99 -14.31 -3.05 -4.78
CA ALA A 99 -13.34 -1.96 -4.88
C ALA A 99 -14.01 -0.65 -4.47
N ALA A 100 -13.42 0.03 -3.49
CA ALA A 100 -13.85 1.35 -3.03
C ALA A 100 -13.17 2.47 -3.83
N ALA A 101 -11.87 2.33 -4.09
CA ALA A 101 -11.09 3.31 -4.84
C ALA A 101 -9.86 2.68 -5.48
N THR A 102 -9.47 3.18 -6.65
CA THR A 102 -8.22 2.82 -7.33
C THR A 102 -7.40 4.08 -7.58
N TYR A 103 -6.10 3.98 -7.34
CA TYR A 103 -5.16 5.07 -7.45
C TYR A 103 -3.96 4.66 -8.28
N SER A 104 -3.58 5.50 -9.23
CA SER A 104 -2.38 5.32 -10.01
C SER A 104 -1.19 5.96 -9.30
N ALA A 105 -0.10 5.20 -9.21
CA ALA A 105 1.18 5.61 -8.66
C ALA A 105 2.26 5.40 -9.72
N ALA A 106 3.29 6.25 -9.72
CA ALA A 106 4.42 6.06 -10.61
C ALA A 106 5.72 6.20 -9.83
N ALA A 107 6.60 5.21 -9.94
CA ALA A 107 7.90 5.24 -9.29
C ALA A 107 8.97 4.62 -10.18
N ALA A 108 10.14 5.24 -10.21
CA ALA A 108 11.28 4.81 -11.03
C ALA A 108 10.93 4.60 -12.53
N GLY A 109 9.95 5.36 -13.07
CA GLY A 109 9.50 5.25 -14.47
C GLY A 109 8.54 4.10 -14.75
N VAL A 110 7.91 3.56 -13.70
CA VAL A 110 6.96 2.44 -13.80
C VAL A 110 5.64 2.84 -13.17
N ASP A 111 4.56 2.54 -13.88
CA ASP A 111 3.19 2.76 -13.39
C ASP A 111 2.73 1.56 -12.54
N ALA A 112 2.12 1.88 -11.40
CA ALA A 112 1.39 0.97 -10.54
C ALA A 112 -0.03 1.46 -10.34
N GLU A 113 -0.94 0.52 -10.09
CA GLU A 113 -2.28 0.81 -9.61
C GLU A 113 -2.50 0.15 -8.26
N ILE A 114 -2.99 0.91 -7.29
CA ILE A 114 -3.36 0.42 -5.98
C ILE A 114 -4.87 0.49 -5.87
N THR A 115 -5.49 -0.64 -5.58
CA THR A 115 -6.92 -0.76 -5.34
C THR A 115 -7.18 -1.01 -3.87
N LEU A 116 -8.00 -0.15 -3.29
CA LEU A 116 -8.58 -0.29 -1.96
C LEU A 116 -9.99 -0.85 -2.08
N TYR A 117 -10.38 -1.64 -1.09
CA TYR A 117 -11.69 -2.27 -1.02
C TYR A 117 -12.54 -1.65 0.09
N ASP A 118 -13.86 -1.86 0.01
CA ASP A 118 -14.79 -1.50 1.09
C ASP A 118 -14.44 -2.24 2.40
N ASP A 119 -13.88 -3.45 2.26
CA ASP A 119 -13.24 -4.18 3.35
C ASP A 119 -11.78 -3.70 3.50
N PRO A 120 -11.42 -3.05 4.63
CA PRO A 120 -10.06 -2.62 4.88
C PRO A 120 -9.10 -3.76 5.21
N GLY A 121 -9.57 -5.01 5.24
CA GLY A 121 -8.71 -6.18 5.33
C GLY A 121 -7.86 -6.44 4.09
N TYR A 122 -8.09 -5.74 2.97
CA TYR A 122 -7.42 -6.03 1.70
C TYR A 122 -6.94 -4.78 0.96
N VAL A 123 -5.76 -4.89 0.36
CA VAL A 123 -5.19 -3.92 -0.59
C VAL A 123 -4.59 -4.69 -1.77
N THR A 124 -4.88 -4.26 -2.99
CA THR A 124 -4.30 -4.86 -4.19
C THR A 124 -3.36 -3.88 -4.86
N VAL A 125 -2.19 -4.36 -5.27
CA VAL A 125 -1.21 -3.62 -6.06
C VAL A 125 -1.03 -4.32 -7.40
N GLU A 126 -1.24 -3.58 -8.49
CA GLU A 126 -0.96 -3.99 -9.85
C GLU A 126 0.22 -3.21 -10.42
N ALA A 127 1.18 -3.91 -11.00
CA ALA A 127 2.44 -3.36 -11.48
C ALA A 127 3.08 -4.32 -12.47
N TYR A 128 3.63 -3.82 -13.59
CA TYR A 128 4.22 -4.68 -14.64
C TYR A 128 3.30 -5.81 -15.15
N GLY A 129 1.98 -5.59 -15.14
CA GLY A 129 0.98 -6.61 -15.50
C GLY A 129 0.88 -7.77 -14.49
N GLN A 130 1.43 -7.59 -13.29
CA GLN A 130 1.29 -8.51 -12.16
C GLN A 130 0.42 -7.87 -11.09
N THR A 131 -0.49 -8.66 -10.53
CA THR A 131 -1.40 -8.24 -9.48
C THR A 131 -1.08 -9.02 -8.22
N LEU A 132 -0.96 -8.33 -7.09
CA LEU A 132 -0.71 -8.92 -5.78
C LEU A 132 -1.64 -8.29 -4.75
N THR A 133 -2.34 -9.13 -4.00
CA THR A 133 -3.24 -8.72 -2.93
C THR A 133 -2.59 -8.99 -1.58
N PHE A 134 -2.65 -7.99 -0.71
CA PHE A 134 -2.19 -8.05 0.66
C PHE A 134 -3.39 -8.06 1.59
N ALA A 135 -3.38 -8.99 2.54
CA ALA A 135 -4.22 -8.94 3.73
C ALA A 135 -3.59 -8.01 4.76
N VAL A 136 -4.38 -7.05 5.23
CA VAL A 136 -4.00 -6.05 6.23
C VAL A 136 -4.55 -6.49 7.60
N PRO A 137 -3.70 -6.60 8.63
CA PRO A 137 -4.14 -7.02 9.96
C PRO A 137 -5.13 -6.02 10.55
N GLU A 138 -6.10 -6.48 11.36
CA GLU A 138 -7.14 -5.63 11.97
C GLU A 138 -6.57 -4.40 12.71
N SER A 139 -5.40 -4.55 13.35
CA SER A 139 -4.72 -3.44 14.03
C SER A 139 -4.28 -2.31 13.10
N ALA A 140 -4.09 -2.61 11.82
CA ALA A 140 -3.68 -1.66 10.80
C ALA A 140 -4.85 -1.10 9.98
N GLN A 141 -6.02 -1.75 10.01
CA GLN A 141 -7.20 -1.39 9.22
C GLN A 141 -7.78 -0.01 9.54
N ASP A 142 -7.33 0.62 10.62
CA ASP A 142 -7.69 2.01 10.95
C ASP A 142 -7.20 3.03 9.91
N TYR A 143 -6.36 2.60 8.96
CA TYR A 143 -6.11 3.34 7.71
C TYR A 143 -7.42 3.66 6.98
N ALA A 144 -8.47 2.85 7.12
CA ALA A 144 -9.79 3.13 6.55
C ALA A 144 -10.59 4.18 7.32
N SER A 145 -10.41 4.28 8.63
CA SER A 145 -10.92 5.42 9.41
C SER A 145 -10.18 6.70 9.03
N LEU A 146 -8.87 6.62 8.77
CA LEU A 146 -8.10 7.70 8.15
C LEU A 146 -8.69 8.06 6.78
N LEU A 147 -8.95 7.09 5.89
CA LEU A 147 -9.60 7.32 4.58
C LEU A 147 -11.00 7.96 4.71
N ALA A 148 -11.82 7.49 5.65
CA ALA A 148 -13.17 7.96 5.87
C ALA A 148 -13.21 9.37 6.50
N ALA A 149 -12.29 9.69 7.41
CA ALA A 149 -12.12 11.04 7.97
C ALA A 149 -11.64 12.06 6.93
N LEU A 150 -11.18 11.57 5.78
CA LEU A 150 -10.72 12.36 4.63
C LEU A 150 -11.80 12.52 3.55
N SER A 151 -12.94 11.80 3.66
CA SER A 151 -14.14 11.94 2.80
C SER A 151 -15.02 13.15 3.12
#